data_AF-A0A653B2E3-F1
#
_entry.id   AF-A0A653B2E3-F1
#
_cell.length_a   1.000
_cell.length_b   1.000
_cell.length_c   1.000
_cell.angle_alpha   90.00
_cell.angle_beta   90.00
_cell.angle_gamma   90.00
#
_symmetry.space_group_name_H-M   'P 1'
#
loop_
_entity.id
_entity.type
_entity.pdbx_description
1 polymer ?
#
loop_
_entity_poly.entity_id
_entity_poly.type
_entity_poly.pdbx_seq_one_letter_code
_entity_poly.pdbx_strand_id
1 'polypeptide(L)'
;MQLIEKLTILADAAKYDASCASSGAPKRSSRGKDGIGSTNGMGICHSYTPDGRCVALLKVLLTNFCLYDCQYCINRRSSDVPRARFTPEEVVTLTLDFYKRNCISGLFLSSGIIRSADYTMEQLIRVARLLREQHQFRGYIHLKTIPDAAPELITEAGLYADRLSVNIELPTETSLVRLAPEKNVGSIHQAMHNIHQGEREAREERRAPRFAPAGQSTQMIVGADATDDSTILHNAQSLYQDYRLRRVYYSAFSPIPQSPGSVPFEAPPLLREHRLYQADFLMRGYGFSATELLDGPGNLALDIDPKLAWALANREQFPVDLNRADETLIARVPGIGVLSARRLGALRRERRIRFEDLTRLRCVLEKAKPFIVTQDYRPPRGEHESVVLRQQLRDTPAQMALW
;
A
#
# COMPACT_ATOMS: atom_id res chain seq x y z
N MET A 1 9.75 8.26 31.46
CA MET A 1 9.53 7.06 30.61
C MET A 1 10.85 6.69 29.97
N GLN A 2 11.27 5.43 30.10
CA GLN A 2 12.51 4.95 29.50
C GLN A 2 12.37 4.81 27.97
N LEU A 3 13.49 4.83 27.23
CA LEU A 3 13.49 4.77 25.76
C LEU A 3 12.75 3.53 25.21
N ILE A 4 12.91 2.39 25.87
CA ILE A 4 12.29 1.11 25.47
C ILE A 4 10.76 1.11 25.66
N GLU A 5 10.28 1.79 26.70
CA GLU A 5 8.85 1.95 26.97
C GLU A 5 8.21 2.84 25.89
N LYS A 6 8.87 3.96 25.56
CA LYS A 6 8.46 4.84 24.45
C LYS A 6 8.39 4.06 23.13
N LEU A 7 9.41 3.24 22.83
CA LEU A 7 9.44 2.41 21.63
C LEU A 7 8.28 1.43 21.58
N THR A 8 7.96 0.78 22.69
CA THR A 8 6.83 -0.16 22.75
C THR A 8 5.50 0.53 22.43
N ILE A 9 5.27 1.72 22.99
CA ILE A 9 4.04 2.51 22.75
C ILE A 9 3.99 3.01 21.31
N LEU A 10 5.08 3.60 20.82
CA LEU A 10 5.10 4.31 19.53
C LEU A 10 5.23 3.40 18.33
N ALA A 11 5.80 2.20 18.50
CA ALA A 11 5.77 1.15 17.49
C ALA A 11 4.38 0.50 17.38
N ASP A 12 3.69 0.24 18.50
CA ASP A 12 2.32 -0.29 18.46
C ASP A 12 1.36 0.72 17.83
N ALA A 13 1.46 2.00 18.20
CA ALA A 13 0.66 3.07 17.62
C ALA A 13 0.90 3.26 16.11
N ALA A 14 2.11 2.95 15.61
CA ALA A 14 2.43 3.02 14.19
C ALA A 14 1.78 1.91 13.35
N LYS A 15 1.25 0.83 13.95
CA LYS A 15 0.70 -0.31 13.18
C LYS A 15 -0.46 0.08 12.25
N TYR A 16 -1.22 1.12 12.59
CA TYR A 16 -2.34 1.66 11.81
C TYR A 16 -1.91 2.46 10.55
N ASP A 17 -0.62 2.72 10.38
CA ASP A 17 -0.05 3.39 9.21
C ASP A 17 0.32 2.37 8.12
N ALA A 18 -0.58 2.08 7.17
CA ALA A 18 -0.32 1.09 6.13
C ALA A 18 0.69 1.65 5.11
N SER A 19 1.98 1.35 5.30
CA SER A 19 3.07 1.72 4.39
C SER A 19 4.08 0.59 4.13
N CYS A 20 3.87 -0.58 4.73
CA CYS A 20 4.71 -1.77 4.58
C CYS A 20 3.88 -3.04 4.83
N ALA A 21 4.35 -4.16 4.30
CA ALA A 21 3.76 -5.47 4.54
C ALA A 21 4.18 -6.00 5.92
N SER A 22 3.18 -6.36 6.72
CA SER A 22 3.29 -7.05 8.01
C SER A 22 3.97 -6.28 9.18
N SER A 23 3.14 -5.98 10.17
CA SER A 23 3.51 -5.89 11.61
C SER A 23 2.40 -6.50 12.49
N GLY A 24 1.56 -7.37 11.93
CA GLY A 24 0.35 -7.88 12.59
C GLY A 24 0.52 -9.18 13.38
N ALA A 25 1.66 -9.88 13.28
CA ALA A 25 1.83 -11.20 13.90
C ALA A 25 1.36 -11.21 15.38
N PRO A 26 0.56 -12.21 15.80
CA PRO A 26 -0.05 -12.19 17.13
C PRO A 26 1.06 -12.25 18.17
N LYS A 27 0.89 -11.59 19.33
CA LYS A 27 1.89 -11.59 20.39
C LYS A 27 2.16 -13.03 20.85
N ARG A 28 3.41 -13.47 20.73
CA ARG A 28 3.92 -14.78 21.15
C ARG A 28 5.12 -14.54 22.05
N SER A 29 5.27 -15.41 23.04
CA SER A 29 6.40 -15.41 23.94
C SER A 29 6.77 -16.85 24.26
N SER A 30 8.06 -17.16 24.14
CA SER A 30 8.65 -18.41 24.62
C SER A 30 8.99 -18.36 26.11
N ARG A 31 8.73 -17.24 26.82
CA ARG A 31 9.02 -17.13 28.24
C ARG A 31 8.16 -18.12 29.04
N GLY A 32 8.79 -19.11 29.67
CA GLY A 32 8.12 -20.18 30.41
C GLY A 32 7.52 -21.29 29.54
N LYS A 33 7.94 -21.40 28.27
CA LYS A 33 7.52 -22.45 27.33
C LYS A 33 8.75 -23.07 26.66
N ASP A 34 8.64 -24.34 26.25
CA ASP A 34 9.66 -24.97 25.41
C ASP A 34 9.73 -24.27 24.04
N GLY A 35 10.92 -23.90 23.60
CA GLY A 35 11.18 -23.27 22.30
C GLY A 35 11.80 -21.87 22.38
N ILE A 36 12.03 -21.28 21.20
CA ILE A 36 12.65 -19.96 21.02
C ILE A 36 11.72 -19.01 20.27
N GLY A 37 11.83 -17.72 20.58
CA GLY A 37 11.20 -16.64 19.80
C GLY A 37 10.06 -15.93 20.52
N SER A 38 9.91 -14.66 20.16
CA SER A 38 8.81 -13.81 20.64
C SER A 38 8.44 -12.81 19.55
N THR A 39 7.15 -12.63 19.30
CA THR A 39 6.65 -11.54 18.45
C THR A 39 6.34 -10.36 19.35
N ASN A 40 7.32 -9.45 19.44
CA ASN A 40 7.23 -8.21 20.21
C ASN A 40 6.97 -7.08 19.21
N GLY A 41 6.11 -6.12 19.55
CA GLY A 41 5.77 -4.97 18.71
C GLY A 41 6.89 -3.93 18.61
N MET A 42 8.13 -4.34 18.28
CA MET A 42 9.32 -3.49 18.24
C MET A 42 9.39 -2.60 16.97
N GLY A 43 8.28 -2.50 16.24
CA GLY A 43 8.15 -1.60 15.11
C GLY A 43 8.89 -2.04 13.85
N ILE A 44 9.42 -3.26 13.77
CA ILE A 44 10.04 -3.73 12.52
C ILE A 44 8.93 -4.16 11.56
N CYS A 45 8.92 -3.59 10.36
CA CYS A 45 8.03 -4.03 9.29
C CYS A 45 8.79 -4.26 7.99
N HIS A 46 8.21 -5.06 7.10
CA HIS A 46 8.84 -5.45 5.85
C HIS A 46 8.22 -4.68 4.68
N SER A 47 9.04 -3.95 3.93
CA SER A 47 8.64 -3.35 2.66
C SER A 47 9.32 -4.06 1.51
N TYR A 48 8.83 -3.86 0.29
CA TYR A 48 9.43 -4.46 -0.90
C TYR A 48 9.89 -3.35 -1.84
N THR A 49 11.15 -3.42 -2.24
CA THR A 49 11.72 -2.54 -3.27
C THR A 49 11.14 -2.88 -4.64
N PRO A 50 11.24 -1.99 -5.65
CA PRO A 50 10.67 -2.23 -6.99
C PRO A 50 11.16 -3.50 -7.68
N ASP A 51 12.34 -4.00 -7.33
CA ASP A 51 12.94 -5.25 -7.81
C ASP A 51 12.53 -6.49 -6.99
N GLY A 52 11.61 -6.34 -6.03
CA GLY A 52 11.04 -7.45 -5.25
C GLY A 52 11.87 -7.87 -4.03
N ARG A 53 12.94 -7.14 -3.67
CA ARG A 53 13.68 -7.43 -2.43
C ARG A 53 12.91 -6.95 -1.22
N CYS A 54 12.89 -7.80 -0.19
CA CYS A 54 12.33 -7.45 1.11
C CYS A 54 13.34 -6.61 1.89
N VAL A 55 12.90 -5.46 2.42
CA VAL A 55 13.68 -4.57 3.29
C VAL A 55 12.97 -4.42 4.62
N ALA A 56 13.72 -4.57 5.71
CA ALA A 56 13.20 -4.36 7.07
C ALA A 56 13.33 -2.88 7.44
N LEU A 57 12.26 -2.26 7.93
CA LEU A 57 12.24 -0.86 8.35
C LEU A 57 11.88 -0.76 9.82
N LEU A 58 12.55 0.13 10.55
CA LEU A 58 12.05 0.58 11.86
C LEU A 58 10.91 1.55 11.59
N LYS A 59 9.68 1.09 11.82
CA LYS A 59 8.44 1.84 11.71
C LYS A 59 7.98 2.30 13.07
N VAL A 60 8.09 3.60 13.32
CA VAL A 60 7.72 4.22 14.59
C VAL A 60 7.04 5.56 14.37
N LEU A 61 6.26 5.98 15.36
CA LEU A 61 5.84 7.38 15.47
C LEU A 61 6.88 8.18 16.27
N LEU A 62 7.16 9.42 15.87
CA LEU A 62 7.88 10.38 16.71
C LEU A 62 7.10 10.62 18.01
N THR A 63 5.79 10.71 17.90
CA THR A 63 4.85 10.88 19.01
C THR A 63 3.50 10.31 18.62
N ASN A 64 2.77 9.75 19.59
CA ASN A 64 1.36 9.43 19.40
C ASN A 64 0.44 10.51 19.99
N PHE A 65 0.96 11.58 20.58
CA PHE A 65 0.15 12.76 20.89
C PHE A 65 -0.32 13.42 19.59
N CYS A 66 -1.61 13.78 19.52
CA CYS A 66 -2.19 14.43 18.35
C CYS A 66 -3.17 15.53 18.78
N LEU A 67 -3.16 16.66 18.07
CA LEU A 67 -4.15 17.74 18.24
C LEU A 67 -5.51 17.41 17.61
N TYR A 68 -5.53 16.50 16.63
CA TYR A 68 -6.71 16.19 15.82
C TYR A 68 -7.53 15.07 16.45
N ASP A 69 -8.84 15.07 16.18
CA ASP A 69 -9.79 14.12 16.73
C ASP A 69 -10.42 13.20 15.68
N CYS A 70 -9.60 12.69 14.74
CA CYS A 70 -10.07 11.79 13.68
C CYS A 70 -10.78 10.55 14.27
N GLN A 71 -12.05 10.36 13.92
CA GLN A 71 -12.97 9.40 14.55
C GLN A 71 -12.54 7.93 14.36
N TYR A 72 -11.73 7.66 13.34
CA TYR A 72 -11.17 6.33 13.03
C TYR A 72 -9.79 6.07 13.68
N CYS A 73 -9.18 7.06 14.33
CA CYS A 73 -7.77 6.99 14.74
C CYS A 73 -7.62 6.71 16.23
N ILE A 74 -6.87 5.66 16.60
CA ILE A 74 -6.55 5.36 18.01
C ILE A 74 -5.76 6.48 18.69
N ASN A 75 -5.02 7.27 17.90
CA ASN A 75 -4.17 8.34 18.39
C ASN A 75 -4.88 9.70 18.43
N ARG A 76 -6.19 9.75 18.13
CA ARG A 76 -7.00 10.97 18.25
C ARG A 76 -6.91 11.57 19.65
N ARG A 77 -7.03 12.89 19.80
CA ARG A 77 -6.84 13.56 21.09
C ARG A 77 -7.74 13.02 22.21
N SER A 78 -8.96 12.58 21.88
CA SER A 78 -9.95 12.08 22.85
C SER A 78 -9.72 10.63 23.30
N SER A 79 -8.82 9.89 22.65
CA SER A 79 -8.56 8.49 23.02
C SER A 79 -7.71 8.37 24.28
N ASP A 80 -8.21 7.57 25.23
CA ASP A 80 -7.50 7.20 26.45
C ASP A 80 -6.53 6.04 26.19
N VAL A 81 -5.36 6.38 25.65
CA VAL A 81 -4.26 5.42 25.40
C VAL A 81 -2.96 5.99 25.95
N PRO A 82 -2.02 5.15 26.41
CA PRO A 82 -0.70 5.61 26.85
C PRO A 82 -0.03 6.47 25.78
N ARG A 83 0.45 7.66 26.18
CA ARG A 83 1.09 8.60 25.26
C ARG A 83 2.58 8.72 25.51
N ALA A 84 3.34 8.74 24.43
CA ALA A 84 4.78 8.84 24.44
C ALA A 84 5.25 9.81 23.35
N ARG A 85 6.45 10.34 23.55
CA ARG A 85 7.13 11.19 22.58
C ARG A 85 8.63 10.95 22.64
N PHE A 86 9.23 10.76 21.48
CA PHE A 86 10.67 10.80 21.32
C PHE A 86 11.17 12.23 21.09
N THR A 87 12.39 12.48 21.53
CA THR A 87 13.24 13.53 20.94
C THR A 87 13.79 13.06 19.59
N PRO A 88 14.16 13.97 18.68
CA PRO A 88 14.83 13.58 17.44
C PRO A 88 16.07 12.69 17.67
N GLU A 89 16.87 13.01 18.67
CA GLU A 89 18.10 12.30 19.05
C GLU A 89 17.81 10.86 19.51
N GLU A 90 16.70 10.62 20.21
CA GLU A 90 16.26 9.27 20.60
C GLU A 90 15.92 8.42 19.37
N VAL A 91 15.21 9.00 18.37
CA VAL A 91 14.88 8.28 17.13
C VAL A 91 16.14 7.97 16.32
N VAL A 92 17.07 8.92 16.23
CA VAL A 92 18.38 8.73 15.58
C VAL A 92 19.15 7.60 16.24
N THR A 93 19.25 7.61 17.58
CA THR A 93 19.95 6.58 18.35
C THR A 93 19.35 5.20 18.09
N LEU A 94 18.02 5.07 18.18
CA LEU A 94 17.33 3.81 17.89
C LEU A 94 17.60 3.34 16.46
N THR A 95 17.49 4.23 15.47
CA THR A 95 17.70 3.87 14.06
C THR A 95 19.12 3.34 13.85
N LEU A 96 20.14 4.01 14.40
CA LEU A 96 21.53 3.58 14.27
C LEU A 96 21.80 2.27 15.01
N ASP A 97 21.24 2.07 16.20
CA ASP A 97 21.43 0.85 16.98
C ASP A 97 20.82 -0.37 16.32
N PHE A 98 19.58 -0.26 15.82
CA PHE A 98 18.93 -1.34 15.07
C PHE A 98 19.67 -1.63 13.75
N TYR A 99 20.16 -0.59 13.07
CA TYR A 99 20.90 -0.75 11.83
C TYR A 99 22.25 -1.45 12.04
N LYS A 100 23.05 -1.02 13.02
CA LYS A 100 24.35 -1.63 13.36
C LYS A 100 24.23 -3.10 13.78
N ARG A 101 23.07 -3.51 14.29
CA ARG A 101 22.74 -4.90 14.65
C ARG A 101 22.14 -5.72 13.49
N ASN A 102 22.10 -5.16 12.28
CA ASN A 102 21.49 -5.76 11.08
C ASN A 102 20.00 -6.11 11.24
N CYS A 103 19.27 -5.41 12.11
CA CYS A 103 17.85 -5.64 12.31
C CYS A 103 16.97 -4.90 11.29
N ILE A 104 17.47 -3.78 10.74
CA ILE A 104 16.76 -2.93 9.79
C ILE A 104 17.68 -2.47 8.66
N SER A 105 17.09 -2.12 7.53
CA SER A 105 17.71 -1.47 6.39
C SER A 105 17.38 0.03 6.30
N GLY A 106 16.47 0.52 7.15
CA GLY A 106 16.02 1.90 7.11
C GLY A 106 14.97 2.27 8.17
N LEU A 107 14.51 3.51 8.11
CA LEU A 107 13.55 4.15 9.00
C LEU A 107 12.27 4.49 8.23
N PHE A 108 11.11 4.14 8.78
CA PHE A 108 9.82 4.75 8.47
C PHE A 108 9.39 5.58 9.67
N LEU A 109 9.28 6.89 9.49
CA LEU A 109 8.94 7.81 10.55
C LEU A 109 7.66 8.59 10.22
N SER A 110 6.71 8.50 11.12
CA SER A 110 5.43 9.21 11.10
C SER A 110 5.21 9.90 12.45
N SER A 111 4.10 10.61 12.64
CA SER A 111 3.85 11.35 13.87
C SER A 111 2.36 11.68 14.03
N GLY A 112 1.90 11.76 15.28
CA GLY A 112 0.78 12.64 15.61
C GLY A 112 1.21 14.11 15.56
N ILE A 113 0.26 15.02 15.44
CA ILE A 113 0.52 16.46 15.31
C ILE A 113 0.58 17.09 16.70
N ILE A 114 1.67 17.78 17.01
CA ILE A 114 1.88 18.46 18.29
C ILE A 114 2.28 19.91 18.05
N ARG A 115 1.75 20.83 18.87
CA ARG A 115 1.94 22.30 18.76
C ARG A 115 1.42 22.90 17.44
N SER A 116 1.97 22.52 16.30
CA SER A 116 1.51 22.87 14.96
C SER A 116 1.98 21.82 13.94
N ALA A 117 1.40 21.86 12.74
CA ALA A 117 1.85 21.05 11.63
C ALA A 117 3.33 21.31 11.29
N ASP A 118 3.71 22.59 11.18
CA ASP A 118 5.09 23.03 10.93
C ASP A 118 6.06 22.50 11.98
N TYR A 119 5.78 22.73 13.27
CA TYR A 119 6.66 22.30 14.35
C TYR A 119 6.89 20.79 14.31
N THR A 120 5.83 20.02 14.05
CA THR A 120 5.94 18.56 13.98
C THR A 120 6.76 18.15 12.75
N MET A 121 6.54 18.79 11.61
CA MET A 121 7.28 18.53 10.38
C MET A 121 8.78 18.87 10.54
N GLU A 122 9.11 19.99 11.19
CA GLU A 122 10.49 20.35 11.57
C GLU A 122 11.16 19.26 12.40
N GLN A 123 10.44 18.62 13.34
CA GLN A 123 11.01 17.54 14.14
C GLN A 123 11.32 16.30 13.28
N LEU A 124 10.44 15.95 12.34
CA LEU A 124 10.64 14.84 11.41
C LEU A 124 11.85 15.09 10.50
N ILE A 125 11.94 16.31 9.96
CA ILE A 125 13.07 16.77 9.14
C ILE A 125 14.36 16.72 9.95
N ARG A 126 14.35 17.19 11.20
CA ARG A 126 15.53 17.16 12.08
C ARG A 126 16.06 15.74 12.26
N VAL A 127 15.20 14.73 12.44
CA VAL A 127 15.65 13.32 12.50
C VAL A 127 16.38 12.92 11.22
N ALA A 128 15.77 13.18 10.05
CA ALA A 128 16.36 12.81 8.77
C ALA A 128 17.67 13.57 8.50
N ARG A 129 17.72 14.87 8.81
CA ARG A 129 18.92 15.71 8.66
C ARG A 129 20.06 15.23 9.56
N LEU A 130 19.79 14.96 10.84
CA LEU A 130 20.79 14.40 11.77
C LEU A 130 21.35 13.07 11.25
N LEU A 131 20.48 12.17 10.78
CA LEU A 131 20.89 10.90 10.17
C LEU A 131 21.81 11.13 8.95
N ARG A 132 21.44 12.01 8.02
CA ARG A 132 22.17 12.24 6.77
C ARG A 132 23.48 13.00 6.95
N GLU A 133 23.47 14.07 7.73
CA GLU A 133 24.58 15.04 7.80
C GLU A 133 25.57 14.69 8.91
N GLN A 134 25.08 14.41 10.11
CA GLN A 134 25.95 14.17 11.26
C GLN A 134 26.39 12.72 11.36
N HIS A 135 25.46 11.78 11.17
CA HIS A 135 25.74 10.35 11.31
C HIS A 135 26.04 9.65 9.98
N GLN A 136 26.00 10.39 8.87
CA GLN A 136 26.28 9.89 7.52
C GLN A 136 25.52 8.61 7.15
N PHE A 137 24.33 8.42 7.72
CA PHE A 137 23.48 7.26 7.50
C PHE A 137 23.01 7.24 6.05
N ARG A 138 23.31 6.15 5.34
CA ARG A 138 22.94 5.93 3.92
C ARG A 138 21.85 4.87 3.74
N GLY A 139 21.24 4.39 4.84
CA GLY A 139 20.08 3.50 4.76
C GLY A 139 18.82 4.24 4.34
N TYR A 140 17.74 3.48 4.11
CA TYR A 140 16.48 4.00 3.59
C TYR A 140 15.76 4.89 4.63
N ILE A 141 15.18 6.01 4.22
CA ILE A 141 14.35 6.90 5.06
C ILE A 141 13.03 7.19 4.34
N HIS A 142 11.91 6.79 4.95
CA HIS A 142 10.57 7.16 4.54
C HIS A 142 9.99 8.10 5.61
N LEU A 143 9.70 9.34 5.23
CA LEU A 143 8.98 10.29 6.09
C LEU A 143 7.51 10.40 5.67
N LYS A 144 6.62 10.37 6.66
CA LYS A 144 5.23 10.76 6.46
C LYS A 144 5.10 12.27 6.66
N THR A 145 4.76 12.97 5.59
CA THR A 145 4.60 14.42 5.61
C THR A 145 3.28 14.81 6.26
N ILE A 146 3.27 15.99 6.88
CA ILE A 146 2.07 16.56 7.49
C ILE A 146 1.49 17.56 6.47
N PRO A 147 0.29 17.29 5.92
CA PRO A 147 -0.28 18.10 4.84
C PRO A 147 -0.34 19.61 5.11
N ASP A 148 -0.69 19.98 6.35
CA ASP A 148 -0.89 21.37 6.76
C ASP A 148 0.43 22.10 7.10
N ALA A 149 1.58 21.47 6.86
CA ALA A 149 2.88 22.10 7.05
C ALA A 149 3.24 23.00 5.86
N ALA A 150 4.05 24.03 6.12
CA ALA A 150 4.51 24.97 5.12
C ALA A 150 5.20 24.27 3.93
N PRO A 151 4.95 24.69 2.67
CA PRO A 151 5.53 24.07 1.48
C PRO A 151 7.06 23.91 1.53
N GLU A 152 7.77 24.88 2.09
CA GLU A 152 9.22 24.85 2.27
C GLU A 152 9.70 23.70 3.17
N LEU A 153 8.91 23.31 4.19
CA LEU A 153 9.22 22.17 5.04
C LEU A 153 8.99 20.86 4.30
N ILE A 154 7.97 20.78 3.45
CA ILE A 154 7.75 19.62 2.58
C ILE A 154 8.92 19.48 1.60
N THR A 155 9.39 20.59 1.04
CA THR A 155 10.56 20.61 0.17
C THR A 155 11.82 20.16 0.92
N GLU A 156 12.09 20.71 2.11
CA GLU A 156 13.25 20.33 2.93
C GLU A 156 13.22 18.82 3.27
N ALA A 157 12.05 18.27 3.61
CA ALA A 157 11.90 16.85 3.88
C ALA A 157 12.29 15.97 2.68
N GLY A 158 11.97 16.39 1.46
CA GLY A 158 12.30 15.67 0.23
C GLY A 158 13.80 15.62 -0.06
N LEU A 159 14.59 16.56 0.45
CA LEU A 159 16.05 16.57 0.30
C LEU A 159 16.74 15.48 1.14
N TYR A 160 16.17 15.12 2.28
CA TYR A 160 16.79 14.16 3.22
C TYR A 160 16.17 12.76 3.15
N ALA A 161 14.89 12.65 2.76
CA ALA A 161 14.17 11.38 2.67
C ALA A 161 14.36 10.68 1.33
N ASP A 162 14.29 9.34 1.33
CA ASP A 162 14.21 8.54 0.11
C ASP A 162 12.79 8.51 -0.44
N ARG A 163 11.79 8.49 0.45
CA ARG A 163 10.36 8.49 0.10
C ARG A 163 9.60 9.44 1.01
N LEU A 164 8.65 10.15 0.42
CA LEU A 164 7.64 10.92 1.15
C LEU A 164 6.27 10.27 0.98
N SER A 165 5.42 10.38 2.00
CA SER A 165 4.02 10.00 1.87
C SER A 165 3.08 10.97 2.56
N VAL A 166 1.98 11.27 1.88
CA VAL A 166 0.87 12.08 2.38
C VAL A 166 -0.35 11.17 2.50
N ASN A 167 -1.03 11.13 3.64
CA ASN A 167 -2.29 10.38 3.72
C ASN A 167 -3.46 11.21 3.21
N ILE A 168 -4.21 10.65 2.27
CA ILE A 168 -5.55 11.16 1.93
C ILE A 168 -6.60 10.73 2.96
N GLU A 169 -6.30 9.69 3.73
CA GLU A 169 -7.08 9.13 4.83
C GLU A 169 -8.39 8.47 4.43
N LEU A 170 -9.28 9.16 3.72
CA LEU A 170 -10.58 8.64 3.33
C LEU A 170 -10.82 8.81 1.82
N PRO A 171 -11.62 7.93 1.20
CA PRO A 171 -11.77 7.94 -0.25
C PRO A 171 -12.61 9.10 -0.80
N THR A 172 -13.37 9.79 0.05
CA THR A 172 -14.24 10.90 -0.37
C THR A 172 -14.06 12.10 0.57
N GLU A 173 -14.23 13.30 0.03
CA GLU A 173 -14.20 14.54 0.79
C GLU A 173 -15.31 14.59 1.84
N THR A 174 -16.53 14.18 1.48
CA THR A 174 -17.67 14.13 2.41
C THR A 174 -17.34 13.28 3.64
N SER A 175 -16.71 12.12 3.44
CA SER A 175 -16.29 11.26 4.54
C SER A 175 -15.13 11.87 5.34
N LEU A 176 -14.18 12.53 4.67
CA LEU A 176 -13.10 13.23 5.35
C LEU A 176 -13.62 14.30 6.30
N VAL A 177 -14.50 15.18 5.81
CA VAL A 177 -15.11 16.24 6.63
C VAL A 177 -15.87 15.65 7.82
N ARG A 178 -16.61 14.54 7.59
CA ARG A 178 -17.39 13.89 8.65
C ARG A 178 -16.53 13.23 9.73
N LEU A 179 -15.45 12.54 9.33
CA LEU A 179 -14.69 11.65 10.21
C LEU A 179 -13.35 12.24 10.67
N ALA A 180 -12.86 13.31 10.05
CA ALA A 180 -11.64 14.01 10.39
C ALA A 180 -11.75 15.50 10.04
N PRO A 181 -12.65 16.25 10.70
CA PRO A 181 -12.99 17.63 10.34
C PRO A 181 -11.81 18.61 10.42
N GLU A 182 -10.77 18.29 11.20
CA GLU A 182 -9.55 19.11 11.27
C GLU A 182 -8.64 18.95 10.05
N LYS A 183 -8.90 17.98 9.16
CA LYS A 183 -8.11 17.77 7.94
C LYS A 183 -8.74 18.48 6.75
N ASN A 184 -7.90 19.07 5.91
CA ASN A 184 -8.32 19.79 4.72
C ASN A 184 -7.88 19.07 3.44
N VAL A 185 -8.83 18.77 2.55
CA VAL A 185 -8.56 18.12 1.24
C VAL A 185 -7.61 18.98 0.41
N GLY A 186 -7.82 20.29 0.35
CA GLY A 186 -6.95 21.23 -0.36
C GLY A 186 -5.49 21.15 0.11
N SER A 187 -5.24 21.20 1.42
CA SER A 187 -3.88 21.04 1.98
C SER A 187 -3.24 19.70 1.61
N ILE A 188 -4.00 18.61 1.68
CA ILE A 188 -3.54 17.27 1.30
C ILE A 188 -3.10 17.24 -0.17
N HIS A 189 -3.96 17.71 -1.07
CA HIS A 189 -3.66 17.76 -2.50
C HIS A 189 -2.51 18.73 -2.82
N GLN A 190 -2.41 19.85 -2.11
CA GLN A 190 -1.29 20.79 -2.26
C GLN A 190 0.03 20.19 -1.81
N ALA A 191 0.06 19.48 -0.67
CA ALA A 191 1.27 18.79 -0.21
C ALA A 191 1.71 17.72 -1.22
N MET A 192 0.76 16.94 -1.76
CA MET A 192 1.04 15.95 -2.80
C MET A 192 1.55 16.58 -4.09
N HIS A 193 1.00 17.74 -4.46
CA HIS A 193 1.46 18.53 -5.60
C HIS A 193 2.89 19.02 -5.41
N ASN A 194 3.22 19.58 -4.24
CA ASN A 194 4.56 20.10 -3.94
C ASN A 194 5.63 18.99 -4.04
N ILE A 195 5.33 17.80 -3.51
CA ILE A 195 6.22 16.63 -3.63
C ILE A 195 6.37 16.22 -5.09
N HIS A 196 5.28 16.21 -5.85
CA HIS A 196 5.32 15.89 -7.28
C HIS A 196 6.19 16.90 -8.07
N GLN A 197 6.08 18.20 -7.78
CA GLN A 197 6.93 19.22 -8.40
C GLN A 197 8.41 19.01 -8.05
N GLY A 198 8.74 18.78 -6.77
CA GLY A 198 10.12 18.51 -6.35
C GLY A 198 10.72 17.26 -7.00
N GLU A 199 9.95 16.18 -7.16
CA GLU A 199 10.38 15.00 -7.92
C GLU A 199 10.63 15.31 -9.40
N ARG A 200 9.79 16.16 -10.01
CA ARG A 200 9.91 16.56 -11.40
C ARG A 200 11.17 17.40 -11.62
N GLU A 201 11.38 18.42 -10.80
CA GLU A 201 12.55 19.31 -10.84
C GLU A 201 13.85 18.50 -10.67
N ALA A 202 13.91 17.62 -9.68
CA ALA A 202 15.09 16.77 -9.44
C ALA A 202 15.39 15.78 -10.60
N ARG A 203 14.38 15.45 -11.42
CA ARG A 203 14.54 14.57 -12.59
C ARG A 203 14.94 15.35 -13.85
N GLU A 204 14.40 16.54 -14.03
CA GLU A 204 14.58 17.35 -15.24
C GLU A 204 15.87 18.17 -15.19
N GLU A 205 16.30 18.60 -14.00
CA GLU A 205 17.48 19.43 -13.83
C GLU A 205 18.71 18.62 -13.41
N ARG A 206 19.74 18.58 -14.27
CA ARG A 206 20.98 17.83 -13.99
C ARG A 206 21.71 18.22 -12.70
N ARG A 207 21.52 19.45 -12.23
CA ARG A 207 22.20 20.01 -11.04
C ARG A 207 21.29 20.14 -9.82
N ALA A 208 20.00 19.82 -9.96
CA ALA A 208 19.10 19.87 -8.83
C ALA A 208 19.52 18.84 -7.75
N PRO A 209 19.32 19.16 -6.47
CA PRO A 209 19.54 18.18 -5.41
C PRO A 209 18.62 16.98 -5.62
N ARG A 210 19.05 15.81 -5.12
CA ARG A 210 18.17 14.64 -5.10
C ARG A 210 16.96 14.94 -4.23
N PHE A 211 15.78 14.56 -4.72
CA PHE A 211 14.52 14.75 -4.04
C PHE A 211 13.74 13.44 -4.04
N ALA A 212 13.44 12.90 -2.85
CA ALA A 212 12.62 11.70 -2.63
C ALA A 212 12.75 10.63 -3.75
N PRO A 213 13.96 10.08 -4.02
CA PRO A 213 14.23 9.25 -5.20
C PRO A 213 13.37 7.97 -5.33
N ALA A 214 12.81 7.47 -4.23
CA ALA A 214 11.88 6.35 -4.21
C ALA A 214 10.41 6.76 -4.44
N GLY A 215 10.18 8.03 -4.75
CA GLY A 215 8.92 8.64 -5.10
C GLY A 215 7.92 8.80 -3.96
N GLN A 216 6.75 9.34 -4.29
CA GLN A 216 5.64 9.57 -3.36
C GLN A 216 4.69 8.37 -3.25
N SER A 217 4.12 8.16 -2.07
CA SER A 217 2.98 7.25 -1.86
C SER A 217 1.88 7.89 -1.00
N THR A 218 0.69 7.29 -0.98
CA THR A 218 -0.42 7.70 -0.11
C THR A 218 -1.09 6.51 0.55
N GLN A 219 -1.96 6.76 1.53
CA GLN A 219 -2.77 5.76 2.21
C GLN A 219 -4.22 6.25 2.33
N MET A 220 -5.15 5.31 2.18
CA MET A 220 -6.57 5.46 2.48
C MET A 220 -7.08 4.32 3.38
N ILE A 221 -8.03 4.65 4.24
CA ILE A 221 -8.74 3.72 5.11
C ILE A 221 -10.00 3.26 4.38
N VAL A 222 -10.20 1.94 4.35
CA VAL A 222 -11.30 1.29 3.65
C VAL A 222 -12.25 0.69 4.67
N GLY A 223 -13.54 0.98 4.53
CA GLY A 223 -14.58 0.46 5.42
C GLY A 223 -14.76 1.21 6.73
N ALA A 224 -14.20 2.42 6.86
CA ALA A 224 -14.59 3.36 7.92
C ALA A 224 -15.93 4.06 7.62
N ASP A 225 -16.43 3.92 6.40
CA ASP A 225 -17.69 4.43 5.91
C ASP A 225 -18.31 3.48 4.87
N ALA A 226 -19.41 3.92 4.24
CA ALA A 226 -20.12 3.16 3.21
C ALA A 226 -19.55 3.37 1.79
N THR A 227 -18.35 3.96 1.63
CA THR A 227 -17.76 4.15 0.30
C THR A 227 -17.52 2.80 -0.36
N ASP A 228 -17.96 2.66 -1.61
CA ASP A 228 -17.80 1.47 -2.41
C ASP A 228 -16.42 1.38 -3.09
N ASP A 229 -16.06 0.18 -3.56
CA ASP A 229 -14.76 -0.05 -4.19
C ASP A 229 -14.62 0.69 -5.53
N SER A 230 -15.73 0.91 -6.25
CA SER A 230 -15.72 1.69 -7.49
C SER A 230 -15.21 3.10 -7.26
N THR A 231 -15.74 3.81 -6.25
CA THR A 231 -15.29 5.16 -5.88
C THR A 231 -13.83 5.15 -5.42
N ILE A 232 -13.45 4.16 -4.63
CA ILE A 232 -12.06 3.99 -4.14
C ILE A 232 -11.07 3.83 -5.31
N LEU A 233 -11.37 2.98 -6.29
CA LEU A 233 -10.50 2.72 -7.43
C LEU A 233 -10.42 3.92 -8.38
N HIS A 234 -11.53 4.63 -8.61
CA HIS A 234 -11.52 5.87 -9.40
C HIS A 234 -10.68 6.95 -8.73
N ASN A 235 -10.83 7.15 -7.42
CA ASN A 235 -9.96 8.07 -6.67
C ASN A 235 -8.48 7.66 -6.79
N ALA A 236 -8.16 6.39 -6.54
CA ALA A 236 -6.79 5.89 -6.68
C ALA A 236 -6.22 6.14 -8.08
N GLN A 237 -7.00 5.90 -9.14
CA GLN A 237 -6.61 6.18 -10.52
C GLN A 237 -6.30 7.66 -10.74
N SER A 238 -7.17 8.57 -10.30
CA SER A 238 -6.93 10.03 -10.37
C SER A 238 -5.64 10.42 -9.65
N LEU A 239 -5.42 9.92 -8.42
CA LEU A 239 -4.21 10.21 -7.66
C LEU A 239 -2.93 9.72 -8.38
N TYR A 240 -2.97 8.57 -9.04
CA TYR A 240 -1.84 8.12 -9.86
C TYR A 240 -1.57 9.03 -11.05
N GLN A 241 -2.61 9.52 -11.71
CA GLN A 241 -2.51 10.39 -12.88
C GLN A 241 -2.00 11.78 -12.49
N ASP A 242 -2.58 12.36 -11.44
CA ASP A 242 -2.34 13.74 -11.02
C ASP A 242 -0.99 13.93 -10.34
N TYR A 243 -0.54 12.94 -9.56
CA TYR A 243 0.67 13.05 -8.72
C TYR A 243 1.77 12.06 -9.06
N ARG A 244 1.59 11.20 -10.08
CA ARG A 244 2.51 10.12 -10.45
C ARG A 244 2.93 9.24 -9.28
N LEU A 245 1.98 8.92 -8.39
CA LEU A 245 2.24 8.13 -7.19
C LEU A 245 2.89 6.79 -7.54
N ARG A 246 3.81 6.35 -6.67
CA ARG A 246 4.37 5.00 -6.75
C ARG A 246 3.41 3.96 -6.24
N ARG A 247 2.59 4.31 -5.24
CA ARG A 247 1.66 3.41 -4.57
C ARG A 247 0.58 4.14 -3.79
N VAL A 248 -0.62 3.59 -3.84
CA VAL A 248 -1.72 3.80 -2.91
C VAL A 248 -1.77 2.60 -1.96
N TYR A 249 -1.79 2.85 -0.66
CA TYR A 249 -1.99 1.84 0.36
C TYR A 249 -3.44 1.85 0.83
N TYR A 250 -4.05 0.67 0.88
CA TYR A 250 -5.37 0.44 1.42
C TYR A 250 -5.19 -0.18 2.81
N SER A 251 -5.84 0.39 3.82
CA SER A 251 -5.89 -0.17 5.16
C SER A 251 -7.34 -0.49 5.49
N ALA A 252 -7.68 -1.75 5.75
CA ALA A 252 -8.96 -2.06 6.36
C ALA A 252 -9.12 -1.25 7.66
N PHE A 253 -10.30 -0.68 7.85
CA PHE A 253 -10.65 -0.02 9.08
C PHE A 253 -10.60 -1.03 10.24
N SER A 254 -9.88 -0.67 11.30
CA SER A 254 -9.85 -1.42 12.54
C SER A 254 -10.62 -0.63 13.58
N PRO A 255 -11.74 -1.16 14.11
CA PRO A 255 -12.39 -0.56 15.26
C PRO A 255 -11.40 -0.33 16.39
N ILE A 256 -11.47 0.85 17.00
CA ILE A 256 -10.66 1.22 18.15
C ILE A 256 -11.47 1.04 19.44
N PRO A 257 -10.82 0.84 20.60
CA PRO A 257 -11.52 0.90 21.88
C PRO A 257 -12.33 2.18 21.99
N GLN A 258 -13.59 2.08 22.43
CA GLN A 258 -14.50 3.23 22.54
C GLN A 258 -14.65 4.02 21.22
N SER A 259 -14.77 3.28 20.11
CA SER A 259 -15.07 3.87 18.79
C SER A 259 -16.37 4.70 18.87
N PRO A 260 -16.37 5.92 18.31
CA PRO A 260 -17.59 6.72 18.13
C PRO A 260 -18.62 5.98 17.29
N GLY A 261 -19.90 6.24 17.51
CA GLY A 261 -20.97 5.71 16.64
C GLY A 261 -20.96 6.24 15.20
N SER A 262 -20.06 7.17 14.85
CA SER A 262 -19.87 7.66 13.49
C SER A 262 -19.04 6.74 12.59
N VAL A 263 -18.35 5.75 13.18
CA VAL A 263 -17.62 4.71 12.45
C VAL A 263 -18.24 3.33 12.76
N PRO A 264 -18.05 2.34 11.88
CA PRO A 264 -18.54 0.98 12.15
C PRO A 264 -17.97 0.39 13.44
N PHE A 265 -18.75 -0.47 14.11
CA PHE A 265 -18.28 -1.22 15.29
C PHE A 265 -17.52 -2.49 14.90
N GLU A 266 -17.72 -2.99 13.68
CA GLU A 266 -17.08 -4.18 13.14
C GLU A 266 -16.08 -3.80 12.05
N ALA A 267 -14.99 -4.57 11.96
CA ALA A 267 -14.03 -4.42 10.88
C ALA A 267 -14.65 -4.92 9.55
N PRO A 268 -14.31 -4.31 8.40
CA PRO A 268 -14.72 -4.82 7.11
C PRO A 268 -14.02 -6.18 6.83
N PRO A 269 -14.56 -6.99 5.92
CA PRO A 269 -13.90 -8.23 5.51
C PRO A 269 -12.47 -7.96 5.04
N LEU A 270 -11.47 -8.60 5.64
CA LEU A 270 -10.05 -8.46 5.24
C LEU A 270 -9.82 -8.75 3.75
N LEU A 271 -10.64 -9.64 3.19
CA LEU A 271 -10.59 -9.98 1.78
C LEU A 271 -10.88 -8.76 0.89
N ARG A 272 -11.67 -7.78 1.35
CA ARG A 272 -11.94 -6.53 0.62
C ARG A 272 -10.66 -5.72 0.42
N GLU A 273 -9.85 -5.53 1.46
CA GLU A 273 -8.55 -4.86 1.36
C GLU A 273 -7.64 -5.58 0.35
N HIS A 274 -7.60 -6.92 0.43
CA HIS A 274 -6.82 -7.72 -0.52
C HIS A 274 -7.32 -7.57 -1.97
N ARG A 275 -8.64 -7.54 -2.21
CA ARG A 275 -9.21 -7.33 -3.55
C ARG A 275 -8.87 -5.95 -4.11
N LEU A 276 -8.89 -4.91 -3.28
CA LEU A 276 -8.46 -3.56 -3.68
C LEU A 276 -6.97 -3.54 -4.07
N TYR A 277 -6.09 -4.22 -3.33
CA TYR A 277 -4.68 -4.34 -3.74
C TYR A 277 -4.50 -5.11 -5.05
N GLN A 278 -5.31 -6.16 -5.29
CA GLN A 278 -5.29 -6.88 -6.56
C GLN A 278 -5.75 -5.98 -7.72
N ALA A 279 -6.84 -5.24 -7.54
CA ALA A 279 -7.34 -4.28 -8.53
C ALA A 279 -6.34 -3.15 -8.82
N ASP A 280 -5.75 -2.55 -7.78
CA ASP A 280 -4.66 -1.55 -7.90
C ASP A 280 -3.47 -2.08 -8.70
N PHE A 281 -3.08 -3.33 -8.44
CA PHE A 281 -1.99 -3.97 -9.18
C PHE A 281 -2.34 -4.15 -10.67
N LEU A 282 -3.60 -4.44 -11.00
CA LEU A 282 -4.07 -4.47 -12.39
C LEU A 282 -4.01 -3.09 -13.04
N MET A 283 -4.41 -2.02 -12.34
CA MET A 283 -4.32 -0.66 -12.87
C MET A 283 -2.87 -0.27 -13.16
N ARG A 284 -1.97 -0.43 -12.19
CA ARG A 284 -0.55 -0.02 -12.34
C ARG A 284 0.26 -0.94 -13.26
N GLY A 285 0.03 -2.25 -13.17
CA GLY A 285 0.87 -3.26 -13.80
C GLY A 285 0.37 -3.74 -15.16
N TYR A 286 -0.95 -3.79 -15.35
CA TYR A 286 -1.60 -4.34 -16.54
C TYR A 286 -2.31 -3.26 -17.39
N GLY A 287 -2.39 -2.02 -16.90
CA GLY A 287 -3.03 -0.92 -17.62
C GLY A 287 -4.55 -1.06 -17.70
N PHE A 288 -5.18 -1.60 -16.65
CA PHE A 288 -6.63 -1.51 -16.49
C PHE A 288 -7.02 -0.10 -16.05
N SER A 289 -8.19 0.37 -16.48
CA SER A 289 -8.86 1.50 -15.84
C SER A 289 -9.77 1.05 -14.70
N ALA A 290 -10.10 1.97 -13.80
CA ALA A 290 -11.08 1.72 -12.73
C ALA A 290 -12.46 1.31 -13.31
N THR A 291 -12.89 1.97 -14.39
CA THR A 291 -14.15 1.69 -15.09
C THR A 291 -14.16 0.29 -15.72
N GLU A 292 -13.01 -0.20 -16.21
CA GLU A 292 -12.92 -1.57 -16.71
C GLU A 292 -13.12 -2.60 -15.59
N LEU A 293 -12.62 -2.33 -14.39
CA LEU A 293 -12.73 -3.25 -13.25
C LEU A 293 -14.12 -3.22 -12.62
N LEU A 294 -14.77 -2.06 -12.60
CA LEU A 294 -16.13 -1.84 -12.10
C LEU A 294 -16.85 -0.80 -12.98
N ASP A 295 -17.81 -1.26 -13.78
CA ASP A 295 -18.59 -0.44 -14.75
C ASP A 295 -19.73 0.37 -14.08
N GLY A 296 -19.67 0.57 -12.76
CA GLY A 296 -20.69 1.28 -12.00
C GLY A 296 -20.44 1.27 -10.50
N PRO A 297 -21.37 1.80 -9.70
CA PRO A 297 -21.30 1.73 -8.24
C PRO A 297 -21.29 0.27 -7.77
N GLY A 298 -20.53 0.00 -6.71
CA GLY A 298 -20.44 -1.33 -6.13
C GLY A 298 -19.05 -1.73 -5.66
N ASN A 299 -18.99 -2.94 -5.12
CA ASN A 299 -17.79 -3.51 -4.52
C ASN A 299 -17.22 -4.64 -5.39
N LEU A 300 -15.92 -4.88 -5.25
CA LEU A 300 -15.26 -6.01 -5.90
C LEU A 300 -15.81 -7.33 -5.34
N ALA A 301 -15.90 -8.33 -6.21
CA ALA A 301 -16.25 -9.68 -5.81
C ALA A 301 -15.26 -10.23 -4.78
N LEU A 302 -15.76 -10.75 -3.66
CA LEU A 302 -14.91 -11.35 -2.64
C LEU A 302 -14.52 -12.80 -2.99
N ASP A 303 -15.36 -13.53 -3.73
CA ASP A 303 -15.17 -14.94 -4.06
C ASP A 303 -14.18 -15.21 -5.21
N ILE A 304 -13.88 -14.21 -6.05
CA ILE A 304 -12.96 -14.32 -7.19
C ILE A 304 -12.03 -13.11 -7.27
N ASP A 305 -10.83 -13.29 -7.84
CA ASP A 305 -9.92 -12.17 -8.06
C ASP A 305 -10.42 -11.22 -9.18
N PRO A 306 -10.07 -9.91 -9.13
CA PRO A 306 -10.60 -8.92 -10.07
C PRO A 306 -10.28 -9.20 -11.54
N LYS A 307 -9.16 -9.87 -11.85
CA LYS A 307 -8.76 -10.18 -13.22
C LYS A 307 -9.64 -11.28 -13.80
N LEU A 308 -9.93 -12.30 -12.99
CA LEU A 308 -10.89 -13.34 -13.34
C LEU A 308 -12.31 -12.76 -13.44
N ALA A 309 -12.73 -11.91 -12.51
CA ALA A 309 -14.03 -11.25 -12.55
C ALA A 309 -14.24 -10.47 -13.86
N TRP A 310 -13.24 -9.68 -14.25
CA TRP A 310 -13.24 -8.96 -15.52
C TRP A 310 -13.33 -9.90 -16.72
N ALA A 311 -12.51 -10.96 -16.75
CA ALA A 311 -12.50 -11.90 -17.86
C ALA A 311 -13.82 -12.67 -18.01
N LEU A 312 -14.51 -12.94 -16.90
CA LEU A 312 -15.84 -13.55 -16.89
C LEU A 312 -16.95 -12.59 -17.34
N ALA A 313 -16.81 -11.29 -17.08
CA ALA A 313 -17.76 -10.27 -17.54
C ALA A 313 -17.60 -9.95 -19.04
N ASN A 314 -16.39 -10.08 -19.58
CA ASN A 314 -16.04 -9.70 -20.95
C ASN A 314 -15.84 -10.93 -21.85
N ARG A 315 -16.83 -11.83 -21.90
CA ARG A 315 -16.68 -13.11 -22.59
C ARG A 315 -16.51 -13.03 -24.09
N GLU A 316 -16.99 -11.97 -24.70
CA GLU A 316 -16.82 -11.67 -26.12
C GLU A 316 -15.34 -11.53 -26.52
N GLN A 317 -14.44 -11.23 -25.56
CA GLN A 317 -12.99 -11.15 -25.80
C GLN A 317 -12.26 -12.49 -25.67
N PHE A 318 -12.96 -13.56 -25.26
CA PHE A 318 -12.38 -14.86 -24.96
C PHE A 318 -13.03 -16.00 -25.78
N PRO A 319 -12.27 -17.03 -26.15
CA PRO A 319 -10.86 -17.26 -25.82
C PRO A 319 -9.88 -16.48 -26.70
N VAL A 320 -8.74 -16.09 -26.14
CA VAL A 320 -7.68 -15.34 -26.81
C VAL A 320 -6.74 -16.29 -27.55
N ASP A 321 -6.58 -16.12 -28.87
CA ASP A 321 -5.56 -16.83 -29.65
C ASP A 321 -4.17 -16.23 -29.37
N LEU A 322 -3.35 -16.96 -28.61
CA LEU A 322 -2.02 -16.51 -28.18
C LEU A 322 -1.04 -16.31 -29.36
N ASN A 323 -1.32 -16.90 -30.52
CA ASN A 323 -0.52 -16.70 -31.72
C ASN A 323 -0.89 -15.44 -32.51
N ARG A 324 -2.00 -14.76 -32.17
CA ARG A 324 -2.53 -13.62 -32.94
C ARG A 324 -2.76 -12.37 -32.09
N ALA A 325 -3.27 -12.53 -30.88
CA ALA A 325 -3.69 -11.42 -30.02
C ALA A 325 -2.53 -10.53 -29.56
N ASP A 326 -2.80 -9.26 -29.26
CA ASP A 326 -1.80 -8.36 -28.72
C ASP A 326 -1.28 -8.79 -27.35
N GLU A 327 -0.02 -8.45 -27.05
CA GLU A 327 0.63 -8.82 -25.78
C GLU A 327 -0.12 -8.25 -24.56
N THR A 328 -0.76 -7.08 -24.73
CA THR A 328 -1.62 -6.45 -23.71
C THR A 328 -2.83 -7.31 -23.41
N LEU A 329 -3.53 -7.82 -24.42
CA LEU A 329 -4.67 -8.71 -24.25
C LEU A 329 -4.25 -10.08 -23.68
N ILE A 330 -3.12 -10.62 -24.12
CA ILE A 330 -2.54 -11.85 -23.52
C ILE A 330 -2.26 -11.65 -22.03
N ALA A 331 -1.71 -10.49 -21.65
CA ALA A 331 -1.48 -10.16 -20.25
C ALA A 331 -2.78 -10.06 -19.45
N ARG A 332 -3.94 -9.82 -20.07
CA ARG A 332 -5.24 -9.75 -19.38
C ARG A 332 -5.90 -11.12 -19.17
N VAL A 333 -5.39 -12.18 -19.78
CA VAL A 333 -5.84 -13.57 -19.53
C VAL A 333 -5.58 -13.97 -18.07
N PRO A 334 -6.59 -14.49 -17.33
CA PRO A 334 -6.39 -15.04 -15.99
C PRO A 334 -5.30 -16.13 -15.96
N GLY A 335 -4.42 -16.08 -14.97
CA GLY A 335 -3.30 -17.03 -14.86
C GLY A 335 -2.06 -16.74 -15.73
N ILE A 336 -2.10 -15.74 -16.61
CA ILE A 336 -0.93 -15.27 -17.37
C ILE A 336 -0.47 -13.91 -16.82
N GLY A 337 0.78 -13.80 -16.39
CA GLY A 337 1.37 -12.53 -15.92
C GLY A 337 1.96 -11.67 -17.06
N VAL A 338 2.20 -10.39 -16.82
CA VAL A 338 2.80 -9.45 -17.81
C VAL A 338 4.13 -9.96 -18.38
N LEU A 339 5.00 -10.50 -17.52
CA LEU A 339 6.29 -11.06 -17.96
C LEU A 339 6.10 -12.29 -18.85
N SER A 340 5.15 -13.17 -18.50
CA SER A 340 4.82 -14.34 -19.32
C SER A 340 4.21 -13.92 -20.65
N ALA A 341 3.33 -12.92 -20.68
CA ALA A 341 2.74 -12.38 -21.90
C ALA A 341 3.80 -11.82 -22.86
N ARG A 342 4.77 -11.04 -22.36
CA ARG A 342 5.91 -10.57 -23.16
C ARG A 342 6.76 -11.70 -23.71
N ARG A 343 7.04 -12.72 -22.88
CA ARG A 343 7.80 -13.91 -23.31
C ARG A 343 7.06 -14.70 -24.39
N LEU A 344 5.74 -14.84 -24.28
CA LEU A 344 4.89 -15.44 -25.33
C LEU A 344 4.94 -14.61 -26.61
N GLY A 345 4.87 -13.27 -26.49
CA GLY A 345 4.98 -12.33 -27.61
C GLY A 345 6.32 -12.40 -28.34
N ALA A 346 7.41 -12.67 -27.63
CA ALA A 346 8.72 -12.95 -28.22
C ALA A 346 8.75 -14.34 -28.87
N LEU A 347 8.31 -15.37 -28.16
CA LEU A 347 8.35 -16.77 -28.62
C LEU A 347 7.56 -16.99 -29.91
N ARG A 348 6.41 -16.30 -30.07
CA ARG A 348 5.57 -16.44 -31.27
C ARG A 348 6.21 -15.94 -32.57
N ARG A 349 7.30 -15.17 -32.47
CA ARG A 349 8.09 -14.72 -33.63
C ARG A 349 8.98 -15.85 -34.18
N GLU A 350 9.33 -16.81 -33.33
CA GLU A 350 10.20 -17.93 -33.68
C GLU A 350 9.40 -19.19 -34.04
N ARG A 351 8.31 -19.46 -33.32
CA ARG A 351 7.46 -20.62 -33.55
C ARG A 351 6.04 -20.39 -33.08
N ARG A 352 5.11 -21.24 -33.51
CA ARG A 352 3.74 -21.23 -32.98
C ARG A 352 3.72 -21.64 -31.51
N ILE A 353 2.98 -20.88 -30.70
CA ILE A 353 2.77 -21.13 -29.27
C ILE A 353 1.93 -22.39 -29.10
N ARG A 354 2.43 -23.31 -28.26
CA ARG A 354 1.79 -24.55 -27.85
C ARG A 354 1.39 -24.50 -26.38
N PHE A 355 0.49 -25.38 -25.96
CA PHE A 355 0.03 -25.43 -24.57
C PHE A 355 1.18 -25.65 -23.56
N GLU A 356 2.16 -26.47 -23.93
CA GLU A 356 3.33 -26.76 -23.10
C GLU A 356 4.16 -25.50 -22.77
N ASP A 357 4.18 -24.50 -23.66
CA ASP A 357 4.95 -23.27 -23.47
C ASP A 357 4.46 -22.47 -22.26
N LEU A 358 3.14 -22.48 -22.01
CA LEU A 358 2.53 -21.86 -20.83
C LEU A 358 2.96 -22.55 -19.53
N THR A 359 3.10 -23.87 -19.57
CA THR A 359 3.60 -24.68 -18.43
C THR A 359 5.04 -24.30 -18.11
N ARG A 360 5.89 -24.23 -19.13
CA ARG A 360 7.31 -23.86 -19.00
C ARG A 360 7.48 -22.42 -18.49
N LEU A 361 6.57 -21.53 -18.87
CA LEU A 361 6.52 -20.14 -18.37
C LEU A 361 5.87 -19.99 -17.00
N ARG A 362 5.48 -21.10 -16.34
CA ARG A 362 4.86 -21.13 -15.00
C ARG A 362 3.56 -20.32 -14.92
N CYS A 363 2.77 -20.29 -16.01
CA CYS A 363 1.42 -19.74 -15.97
C CYS A 363 0.50 -20.63 -15.10
N VAL A 364 -0.52 -20.03 -14.48
CA VAL A 364 -1.53 -20.77 -13.70
C VAL A 364 -2.55 -21.37 -14.65
N LEU A 365 -2.27 -22.57 -15.15
CA LEU A 365 -3.01 -23.19 -16.25
C LEU A 365 -4.48 -23.42 -15.92
N GLU A 366 -4.82 -23.82 -14.69
CA GLU A 366 -6.22 -24.03 -14.29
C GLU A 366 -7.07 -22.76 -14.46
N LYS A 367 -6.48 -21.57 -14.22
CA LYS A 367 -7.16 -20.30 -14.46
C LYS A 367 -7.14 -19.89 -15.94
N ALA A 368 -6.11 -20.26 -16.71
CA ALA A 368 -5.92 -19.79 -18.08
C ALA A 368 -6.68 -20.63 -19.13
N LYS A 369 -6.80 -21.95 -18.92
CA LYS A 369 -7.40 -22.92 -19.85
C LYS A 369 -8.72 -22.47 -20.48
N PRO A 370 -9.68 -21.87 -19.76
CA PRO A 370 -10.97 -21.49 -20.34
C PRO A 370 -10.91 -20.25 -21.25
N PHE A 371 -9.78 -19.54 -21.26
CA PHE A 371 -9.64 -18.20 -21.84
C PHE A 371 -8.62 -18.14 -22.98
N ILE A 372 -8.02 -19.26 -23.40
CA ILE A 372 -6.94 -19.25 -24.40
C ILE A 372 -7.13 -20.26 -25.52
N VAL A 373 -6.57 -19.93 -26.68
CA VAL A 373 -6.32 -20.84 -27.80
C VAL A 373 -4.82 -20.87 -28.07
N THR A 374 -4.28 -22.07 -28.26
CA THR A 374 -2.91 -22.28 -28.74
C THR A 374 -2.93 -23.17 -29.98
N GLN A 375 -1.76 -23.49 -30.55
CA GLN A 375 -1.68 -24.34 -31.73
C GLN A 375 -2.33 -25.72 -31.53
N ASP A 376 -2.18 -26.30 -30.34
CA ASP A 376 -2.58 -27.67 -29.99
C ASP A 376 -3.64 -27.75 -28.88
N TYR A 377 -4.20 -26.61 -28.45
CA TYR A 377 -5.26 -26.57 -27.43
C TYR A 377 -6.36 -25.55 -27.76
N ARG A 378 -7.61 -25.98 -27.53
CA ARG A 378 -8.82 -25.15 -27.55
C ARG A 378 -9.71 -25.56 -26.36
N PRO A 379 -10.39 -24.62 -25.69
CA PRO A 379 -11.28 -24.94 -24.58
C PRO A 379 -12.50 -25.76 -25.09
N PRO A 380 -12.98 -26.76 -24.34
CA PRO A 380 -14.15 -27.55 -24.71
C PRO A 380 -15.41 -26.67 -24.83
N ARG A 381 -16.29 -26.99 -25.80
CA ARG A 381 -17.50 -26.20 -26.11
C ARG A 381 -18.59 -26.17 -25.01
N GLY A 382 -18.34 -26.74 -23.83
CA GLY A 382 -19.29 -26.88 -22.72
C GLY A 382 -19.00 -26.05 -21.46
N GLU A 383 -17.85 -25.36 -21.40
CA GLU A 383 -17.45 -24.55 -20.23
C GLU A 383 -17.80 -23.06 -20.39
N HIS A 384 -18.63 -22.69 -21.37
CA HIS A 384 -18.75 -21.31 -21.82
C HIS A 384 -19.57 -20.38 -20.93
N GLU A 385 -20.40 -20.89 -20.02
CA GLU A 385 -21.15 -20.03 -19.13
C GLU A 385 -20.25 -19.50 -18.01
N SER A 386 -20.14 -18.17 -17.93
CA SER A 386 -19.36 -17.49 -16.88
C SER A 386 -19.77 -17.91 -15.48
N VAL A 387 -21.02 -18.32 -15.27
CA VAL A 387 -21.53 -18.81 -13.98
C VAL A 387 -20.84 -20.12 -13.58
N VAL A 388 -20.75 -21.09 -14.50
CA VAL A 388 -20.10 -22.39 -14.24
C VAL A 388 -18.62 -22.19 -13.95
N LEU A 389 -17.94 -21.36 -14.75
CA LEU A 389 -16.52 -21.08 -14.55
C LEU A 389 -16.24 -20.29 -13.28
N ARG A 390 -17.13 -19.37 -12.88
CA ARG A 390 -17.03 -18.70 -11.58
C ARG A 390 -17.06 -19.72 -10.44
N GLN A 391 -17.96 -20.69 -10.48
CA GLN A 391 -18.07 -21.71 -9.45
C GLN A 391 -16.84 -22.63 -9.38
N GLN A 392 -16.26 -22.96 -10.54
CA GLN A 392 -15.06 -23.81 -10.61
C GLN A 392 -13.78 -23.07 -10.20
N LEU A 393 -13.68 -21.78 -10.49
CA LEU A 393 -12.45 -20.98 -10.32
C LEU A 393 -12.47 -20.06 -9.11
N ARG A 394 -13.55 -20.05 -8.31
CA ARG A 394 -13.63 -19.26 -7.08
C ARG A 394 -12.54 -19.66 -6.09
N ASP A 395 -12.03 -18.66 -5.39
CA ASP A 395 -11.12 -18.89 -4.28
C ASP A 395 -11.93 -19.58 -3.15
N THR A 396 -11.39 -20.64 -2.55
CA THR A 396 -12.00 -21.20 -1.33
C THR A 396 -11.65 -20.28 -0.17
N PRO A 397 -12.61 -19.62 0.50
CA PRO A 397 -12.29 -18.65 1.54
C PRO A 397 -11.67 -19.37 2.74
N ALA A 398 -10.35 -19.22 2.95
CA ALA A 398 -9.78 -19.40 4.27
C ALA A 398 -10.09 -18.13 5.04
N GLN A 399 -10.93 -18.23 6.07
CA GLN A 399 -11.23 -17.12 6.96
C GLN A 399 -9.91 -16.64 7.58
N MET A 400 -9.39 -15.52 7.09
CA MET A 400 -8.22 -14.87 7.70
C MET A 400 -8.72 -14.26 9.01
N ALA A 401 -8.24 -14.79 10.14
CA ALA A 401 -8.59 -14.26 11.44
C ALA A 401 -8.13 -12.79 11.54
N LEU A 402 -9.04 -11.93 11.96
CA LEU A 402 -8.71 -10.60 12.50
C LEU A 402 -8.02 -10.83 13.86
N TRP A 403 -6.94 -10.08 14.06
CA TRP A 403 -5.95 -10.24 15.12
C TRP A 403 -6.51 -10.21 16.54
#